data_AF-A0A382IZV4-F1
#
_entry.id   AF-A0A382IZV4-F1
#
_cell.length_a   1.000
_cell.length_b   1.000
_cell.length_c   1.000
_cell.angle_alpha   90.00
_cell.angle_beta   90.00
_cell.angle_gamma   90.00
#
_symmetry.space_group_name_H-M   'P 1'
#
loop_
_entity.id
_entity.type
_entity.pdbx_description
1 polymer ?
#
loop_
_entity_poly.entity_id
_entity_poly.type
_entity_poly.pdbx_seq_one_letter_code
_entity_poly.pdbx_strand_id
1 'polypeptide(L)' 'MSFDDYEAGSKVEAVATFEVQMGMGAPTGAGTFNVEAGDTGEVTIKRKAGKLQWLVIKWDRLGRTFNLNADQFDLIKPG' A
#
# COMPACT_ATOMS: atom_id res chain seq x y z
N MET A 1 -9.24 -9.62 1.47
CA MET A 1 -8.20 -10.08 0.54
C MET A 1 -6.97 -10.49 1.32
N SER A 2 -6.23 -11.46 0.81
CA SER A 2 -5.08 -12.05 1.50
C SER A 2 -3.76 -11.46 1.00
N PHE A 3 -2.75 -11.48 1.86
CA PHE A 3 -1.35 -11.19 1.49
C PHE A 3 -0.83 -12.05 0.34
N ASP A 4 -1.35 -13.28 0.24
CA ASP A 4 -0.91 -14.26 -0.75
C ASP A 4 -1.44 -13.97 -2.16
N ASP A 5 -2.41 -13.06 -2.29
CA ASP A 5 -3.01 -12.66 -3.58
C ASP A 5 -2.11 -11.72 -4.41
N TYR A 6 -1.02 -11.24 -3.82
CA TYR A 6 -0.14 -10.22 -4.40
C TYR A 6 1.30 -10.70 -4.52
N GLU A 7 2.04 -10.20 -5.50
CA GLU A 7 3.49 -10.36 -5.64
C GLU A 7 4.12 -9.02 -6.02
N ALA A 8 5.45 -8.91 -5.93
CA ALA A 8 6.13 -7.75 -6.50
C ALA A 8 5.87 -7.68 -8.02
N GLY A 9 5.44 -6.51 -8.50
CA GLY A 9 4.96 -6.28 -9.86
C GLY A 9 3.45 -6.40 -10.04
N SER A 10 2.70 -6.91 -9.05
CA SER A 10 1.23 -6.98 -9.12
C SER A 10 0.62 -5.58 -9.21
N LYS A 11 -0.36 -5.42 -10.10
CA LYS A 11 -1.23 -4.25 -10.15
C LYS A 11 -2.32 -4.33 -9.10
N VAL A 12 -2.65 -3.17 -8.52
CA VAL A 12 -3.68 -3.03 -7.51
C VAL A 12 -4.55 -1.82 -7.80
N GLU A 13 -5.79 -1.88 -7.30
CA GLU A 13 -6.73 -0.76 -7.27
C GLU A 13 -7.27 -0.59 -5.85
N ALA A 14 -7.37 0.65 -5.37
CA ALA A 14 -7.97 0.97 -4.09
C ALA A 14 -9.50 0.84 -4.15
N VAL A 15 -10.10 0.08 -3.23
CA VAL A 15 -11.57 -0.08 -3.18
C VAL A 15 -12.27 0.99 -2.36
N ALA A 16 -11.52 1.73 -1.54
CA ALA A 16 -12.02 2.80 -0.69
C ALA A 16 -10.95 3.90 -0.53
N THR A 17 -11.34 5.05 -0.01
CA THR A 17 -10.40 6.12 0.36
C THR A 17 -9.81 5.83 1.73
N PHE A 18 -8.48 5.90 1.86
CA PHE A 18 -7.80 5.67 3.13
C PHE A 18 -6.50 6.47 3.26
N GLU A 19 -6.12 6.74 4.51
CA GLU A 19 -4.87 7.43 4.82
C GLU A 19 -3.67 6.47 4.71
N VAL A 20 -2.60 6.95 4.09
CA VAL A 20 -1.29 6.32 4.08
C VAL A 20 -0.25 7.27 4.65
N GLN A 21 0.71 6.69 5.37
CA GLN A 21 1.76 7.43 6.04
C GLN A 21 3.12 7.07 5.45
N MET A 22 4.01 8.06 5.39
CA MET A 22 5.40 7.84 5.03
C MET A 22 6.04 6.84 6.01
N GLY A 23 6.80 5.87 5.48
CA GLY A 23 7.43 4.83 6.30
C GLY A 23 8.43 5.37 7.33
N MET A 24 8.79 4.53 8.31
CA MET A 24 9.72 4.87 9.39
C MET A 24 11.05 5.43 8.86
N GLY A 25 11.41 6.64 9.30
CA GLY A 25 12.62 7.37 8.88
C GLY A 25 12.34 8.71 8.18
N ALA A 26 11.08 9.01 7.86
CA ALA A 26 10.71 10.33 7.38
C ALA A 26 10.82 11.38 8.51
N PRO A 27 11.23 12.63 8.21
CA PRO A 27 11.28 13.70 9.21
C PRO A 27 9.94 13.83 9.94
N THR A 28 9.96 14.07 11.26
CA THR A 28 8.76 14.37 12.04
C THR A 28 8.00 15.53 11.38
N GLY A 29 6.77 15.26 10.93
CA GLY A 29 5.96 16.17 10.10
C GLY A 29 5.81 15.76 8.63
N ALA A 30 6.35 14.62 8.22
CA ALA A 30 6.08 14.03 6.91
C ALA A 30 4.58 13.72 6.79
N GLY A 31 3.91 14.45 5.90
CA GLY A 31 2.45 14.53 5.83
C GLY A 31 1.74 13.19 5.64
N THR A 32 0.47 13.18 6.07
CA THR A 32 -0.49 12.15 5.72
C THR A 32 -0.95 12.35 4.28
N PHE A 33 -1.12 11.26 3.54
CA PHE A 33 -1.64 11.28 2.17
C PHE A 33 -2.89 10.41 2.12
N ASN A 34 -3.81 10.73 1.22
CA ASN A 34 -4.97 9.89 0.96
C ASN A 34 -4.78 9.15 -0.36
N VAL A 35 -4.91 7.82 -0.31
CA VAL A 35 -5.25 7.01 -1.48
C VAL A 35 -6.75 7.14 -1.65
N GLU A 36 -7.21 7.47 -2.86
CA GLU A 36 -8.62 7.64 -3.20
C GLU A 36 -9.18 6.35 -3.80
N ALA A 37 -10.48 6.08 -3.62
CA ALA A 37 -11.12 4.95 -4.26
C ALA A 37 -10.94 5.01 -5.79
N GLY A 38 -10.50 3.89 -6.39
CA GLY A 38 -10.15 3.80 -7.81
C GLY A 38 -8.72 4.21 -8.15
N ASP A 39 -7.93 4.71 -7.20
CA ASP A 39 -6.48 4.88 -7.42
C ASP A 39 -5.86 3.54 -7.77
N THR A 40 -4.93 3.55 -8.71
CA THR A 40 -4.18 2.37 -9.13
C THR A 40 -2.72 2.47 -8.68
N GLY A 41 -2.08 1.31 -8.54
CA GLY A 41 -0.69 1.23 -8.16
C GLY A 41 -0.06 -0.12 -8.47
N GLU A 42 1.21 -0.23 -8.11
CA GLU A 42 2.00 -1.44 -8.27
C GLU A 42 2.67 -1.83 -6.96
N VAL A 43 2.56 -3.10 -6.58
CA VAL A 43 3.29 -3.65 -5.45
C VAL A 43 4.77 -3.70 -5.82
N THR A 44 5.57 -2.85 -5.18
CA THR A 44 7.02 -2.79 -5.39
C THR A 44 7.78 -3.75 -4.47
N ILE A 45 7.22 -4.04 -3.29
CA ILE A 45 7.81 -4.94 -2.30
C ILE A 45 6.70 -5.73 -1.60
N LYS A 46 6.91 -7.04 -1.46
CA LYS A 46 6.13 -7.93 -0.59
C LYS A 46 7.04 -8.45 0.52
N ARG A 47 6.70 -8.23 1.79
CA ARG A 47 7.50 -8.70 2.94
C ARG A 47 6.66 -9.36 4.01
N LYS A 48 7.24 -10.41 4.60
CA LYS A 48 6.69 -11.14 5.74
C LYS A 48 7.81 -11.40 6.75
N ALA A 49 7.59 -11.03 8.00
CA ALA A 49 8.50 -11.26 9.12
C ALA A 49 7.71 -11.89 10.28
N GLY A 50 7.73 -13.23 10.36
CA GLY A 50 6.87 -13.98 11.26
C GLY A 50 5.38 -13.78 10.92
N LYS A 51 4.64 -13.16 11.85
CA LYS A 51 3.22 -12.80 11.66
C LYS A 51 3.02 -11.43 11.02
N LEU A 52 4.06 -10.59 10.98
CA LEU A 52 3.98 -9.27 10.34
C LEU A 52 4.03 -9.45 8.83
N GLN A 53 3.11 -8.78 8.14
CA GLN A 53 2.97 -8.77 6.69
C GLN A 53 2.75 -7.33 6.24
N TRP A 54 3.48 -6.90 5.22
CA TRP A 54 3.24 -5.61 4.61
C TRP A 54 3.60 -5.62 3.12
N LEU A 55 2.87 -4.80 2.37
CA LEU A 55 3.12 -4.50 0.98
C LEU A 55 3.65 -3.06 0.87
N VAL A 56 4.55 -2.80 -0.07
CA VAL A 56 4.96 -1.44 -0.42
C VAL A 56 4.44 -1.15 -1.80
N ILE A 57 3.52 -0.21 -1.92
CA ILE A 57 2.78 0.06 -3.15
C ILE A 57 3.15 1.44 -3.66
N LYS A 58 3.59 1.52 -4.92
CA LYS A 58 3.73 2.78 -5.64
C LYS A 58 2.38 3.13 -6.23
N TRP A 59 1.77 4.20 -5.73
CA TRP A 59 0.50 4.71 -6.24
C TRP A 59 0.74 5.67 -7.39
N ASP A 60 0.05 5.47 -8.51
CA ASP A 60 0.31 6.20 -9.74
C ASP A 60 -0.03 7.69 -9.59
N ARG A 61 -1.18 8.02 -8.99
CA ARG A 61 -1.60 9.40 -8.74
C ARG A 61 -0.70 10.14 -7.76
N LEU A 62 -0.26 9.48 -6.68
CA LEU A 62 0.62 10.07 -5.67
C LEU A 62 2.09 10.11 -6.11
N GLY A 63 2.46 9.32 -7.12
CA GLY A 63 3.83 9.19 -7.62
C GLY A 63 4.83 8.66 -6.58
N ARG A 64 4.35 8.01 -5.52
CA ARG A 64 5.12 7.66 -4.31
C ARG A 64 4.76 6.28 -3.79
N THR A 65 5.68 5.70 -3.01
CA THR A 65 5.52 4.41 -2.37
C THR A 65 5.07 4.54 -0.93
N PHE A 66 4.08 3.75 -0.52
CA PHE A 66 3.60 3.69 0.85
C PHE A 66 3.47 2.23 1.32
N ASN A 67 3.64 2.02 2.62
CA ASN A 67 3.43 0.71 3.24
C ASN A 67 1.94 0.50 3.49
N LEU A 68 1.43 -0.67 3.13
CA LEU A 68 0.15 -1.18 3.60
C LEU A 68 0.40 -2.36 4.53
N ASN A 69 -0.22 -2.32 5.70
CA ASN A 69 -0.19 -3.40 6.67
C ASN A 69 -1.36 -4.38 6.46
N ALA A 70 -1.34 -5.51 7.16
CA ALA A 70 -2.32 -6.58 6.97
C ALA A 70 -3.78 -6.16 7.19
N ASP A 71 -4.03 -5.20 8.09
CA ASP A 71 -5.35 -4.61 8.34
C ASP A 71 -5.88 -3.75 7.18
N GLN A 72 -5.00 -3.38 6.24
CA GLN A 72 -5.34 -2.55 5.08
C GLN A 72 -5.44 -3.36 3.78
N PHE A 73 -5.18 -4.67 3.78
CA PHE A 73 -5.25 -5.48 2.55
C PHE A 73 -6.67 -5.58 1.98
N ASP A 74 -7.70 -5.43 2.81
CA ASP A 74 -9.10 -5.35 2.36
C ASP A 74 -9.43 -4.04 1.63
N LEU A 75 -8.55 -3.04 1.69
CA LEU A 75 -8.72 -1.73 1.04
C LEU A 75 -8.18 -1.70 -0.39
N ILE A 76 -7.62 -2.81 -0.86
CA ILE A 76 -7.10 -2.96 -2.21
C ILE A 76 -7.62 -4.25 -2.85
N LYS A 77 -7.67 -4.26 -4.18
CA LYS A 77 -7.93 -5.45 -5.00
C LYS A 77 -6.90 -5.61 -6.10
N PRO A 78 -6.70 -6.83 -6.64
CA PRO A 78 -5.99 -6.99 -7.90
C PRO A 78 -6.61 -6.09 -8.98
N GLY A 79 -5.75 -5.31 -9.64
CA GLY A 79 -6.11 -4.41 -10.74
C GLY A 79 -5.87 -5.02 -12.11
#